data_AF-A0A3D0WQL3-F1
#
_entry.id   AF-A0A3D0WQL3-F1
#
_cell.length_a   1.000
_cell.length_b   1.000
_cell.length_c   1.000
_cell.angle_alpha   90.00
_cell.angle_beta   90.00
_cell.angle_gamma   90.00
#
_symmetry.space_group_name_H-M   'P 1'
#
loop_
_entity.id
_entity.type
_entity.pdbx_description
1 polymer ?
#
loop_
_entity_poly.entity_id
_entity_poly.type
_entity_poly.pdbx_seq_one_letter_code
_entity_poly.pdbx_strand_id
1 'polypeptide(L)'
;NDYISITSFTHHPFYASFPLEVPDNWRWANSYNLPVDEMMAVIDNAIMNGYTVAWASDVSEGGFSRQGIAIVPDENAAENAGTDQAKWLGLSERERRSTIAGKVGSEVLKEKNITQEMRQLAYDNYQTTDDHGMHIYGIANDQNGNKYYLVKNSWGKTGPYDGVWYASEAFVRYKTLSIVIHK
;
A
#
# COMPACT_ATOMS: atom_id res chain seq x y z
N ASN A 1 -13.44 -23.43 -5.20
CA ASN A 1 -14.16 -22.57 -4.24
C ASN A 1 -13.29 -22.17 -3.06
N ASP A 2 -11.96 -22.32 -3.20
CA ASP A 2 -11.03 -22.36 -2.07
C ASP A 2 -10.42 -20.98 -1.79
N TYR A 3 -10.65 -20.03 -2.70
CA TYR A 3 -10.16 -18.67 -2.60
C TYR A 3 -11.31 -17.69 -2.32
N ILE A 4 -10.97 -16.59 -1.65
CA ILE A 4 -11.87 -15.47 -1.39
C ILE A 4 -11.17 -14.16 -1.74
N SER A 5 -11.89 -13.26 -2.40
CA SER A 5 -11.46 -11.87 -2.60
C SER A 5 -11.95 -11.01 -1.45
N ILE A 6 -11.09 -10.18 -0.89
CA ILE A 6 -11.37 -9.29 0.24
C ILE A 6 -11.00 -7.86 -0.15
N THR A 7 -11.82 -6.91 0.27
CA THR A 7 -11.59 -5.46 0.12
C THR A 7 -11.99 -4.72 1.39
N SER A 8 -11.81 -3.40 1.42
CA SER A 8 -12.18 -2.56 2.54
C SER A 8 -12.57 -1.16 2.08
N PHE A 9 -13.87 -0.90 2.02
CA PHE A 9 -14.45 0.40 1.66
C PHE A 9 -15.77 0.65 2.38
N THR A 10 -16.14 1.92 2.57
CA THR A 10 -17.31 2.35 3.34
C THR A 10 -18.51 2.73 2.49
N HIS A 11 -18.38 2.80 1.15
CA HIS A 11 -19.53 3.02 0.26
C HIS A 11 -20.46 1.81 0.13
N HIS A 12 -20.05 0.67 0.68
CA HIS A 12 -20.88 -0.52 0.90
C HIS A 12 -20.81 -0.98 2.36
N PRO A 13 -21.83 -1.68 2.88
CA PRO A 13 -21.77 -2.24 4.22
C PRO A 13 -20.58 -3.19 4.42
N PHE A 14 -19.97 -3.14 5.59
CA PHE A 14 -19.03 -4.18 6.01
C PHE A 14 -19.74 -5.52 6.16
N TYR A 15 -18.96 -6.60 6.02
CA TYR A 15 -19.40 -7.99 6.09
C TYR A 15 -20.38 -8.41 4.98
N ALA A 16 -20.51 -7.60 3.94
CA ALA A 16 -21.23 -7.90 2.72
C ALA A 16 -20.25 -8.09 1.54
N SER A 17 -20.74 -8.70 0.47
CA SER A 17 -20.01 -8.83 -0.78
C SER A 17 -20.54 -7.85 -1.81
N PHE A 18 -19.65 -7.17 -2.52
CA PHE A 18 -19.99 -6.31 -3.64
C PHE A 18 -18.91 -6.40 -4.74
N PRO A 19 -19.26 -6.13 -6.00
CA PRO A 19 -18.28 -6.05 -7.07
C PRO A 19 -17.54 -4.73 -6.99
N LEU A 20 -16.21 -4.77 -6.86
CA LEU A 20 -15.39 -3.56 -6.82
C LEU A 20 -15.54 -2.80 -8.16
N GLU A 21 -15.87 -1.52 -8.10
CA GLU A 21 -16.21 -0.69 -9.27
C GLU A 21 -14.98 -0.14 -9.98
N VAL A 22 -14.15 -1.04 -10.49
CA VAL A 22 -12.95 -0.73 -11.28
C VAL A 22 -13.07 -1.26 -12.71
N PRO A 23 -12.47 -0.61 -13.72
CA PRO A 23 -12.62 -1.00 -15.13
C PRO A 23 -12.24 -2.46 -15.43
N ASP A 24 -11.19 -2.99 -14.79
CA ASP A 24 -10.71 -4.35 -15.05
C ASP A 24 -11.59 -5.42 -14.39
N ASN A 25 -12.49 -5.06 -13.47
CA ASN A 25 -13.52 -5.95 -12.93
C ASN A 25 -14.77 -6.02 -13.83
N TRP A 26 -14.59 -6.12 -15.14
CA TRP A 26 -15.67 -6.23 -16.13
C TRP A 26 -16.56 -7.47 -15.96
N ARG A 27 -16.10 -8.47 -15.19
CA ARG A 27 -16.87 -9.67 -14.82
C ARG A 27 -17.81 -9.45 -13.64
N TRP A 28 -17.72 -8.30 -12.97
CA TRP A 28 -18.49 -7.98 -11.77
C TRP A 28 -18.30 -9.05 -10.67
N ALA A 29 -17.06 -9.50 -10.49
CA ALA A 29 -16.72 -10.45 -9.45
C ALA A 29 -16.77 -9.76 -8.08
N ASN A 30 -17.34 -10.45 -7.10
CA ASN A 30 -17.51 -9.92 -5.75
C ASN A 30 -16.24 -10.00 -4.91
N SER A 31 -16.01 -8.98 -4.10
CA SER A 31 -15.08 -8.98 -2.96
C SER A 31 -15.85 -8.87 -1.65
N TYR A 32 -15.42 -9.59 -0.62
CA TYR A 32 -15.97 -9.50 0.72
C TYR A 32 -15.39 -8.28 1.44
N ASN A 33 -16.25 -7.44 2.00
CA ASN A 33 -15.86 -6.15 2.54
C ASN A 33 -15.59 -6.23 4.05
N LEU A 34 -14.41 -5.80 4.49
CA LEU A 34 -14.00 -5.75 5.90
C LEU A 34 -13.60 -4.34 6.33
N PRO A 35 -13.70 -3.99 7.62
CA PRO A 35 -12.95 -2.87 8.18
C PRO A 35 -11.46 -3.00 7.88
N VAL A 36 -10.77 -1.88 7.63
CA VAL A 36 -9.37 -1.89 7.16
C VAL A 36 -8.43 -2.60 8.13
N ASP A 37 -8.67 -2.49 9.45
CA ASP A 37 -7.90 -3.20 10.47
C ASP A 37 -8.01 -4.72 10.33
N GLU A 38 -9.22 -5.21 10.04
CA GLU A 38 -9.46 -6.63 9.83
C GLU A 38 -8.87 -7.12 8.51
N MET A 39 -8.94 -6.32 7.44
CA MET A 39 -8.25 -6.63 6.17
C MET A 39 -6.74 -6.78 6.37
N MET A 40 -6.12 -5.89 7.14
CA MET A 40 -4.68 -5.98 7.46
C MET A 40 -4.36 -7.21 8.33
N ALA A 41 -5.20 -7.51 9.33
CA ALA A 41 -5.06 -8.70 10.15
C ALA A 41 -5.18 -10.00 9.34
N VAL A 42 -6.03 -10.02 8.30
CA VAL A 42 -6.15 -11.15 7.38
C VAL A 42 -4.84 -11.37 6.60
N ILE A 43 -4.21 -10.31 6.10
CA ILE A 43 -2.92 -10.41 5.40
C ILE A 43 -1.86 -10.98 6.35
N ASP A 44 -1.73 -10.43 7.56
CA ASP A 44 -0.78 -10.89 8.56
C ASP A 44 -1.02 -12.36 8.90
N ASN A 45 -2.28 -12.74 9.18
CA ASN A 45 -2.63 -14.11 9.51
C ASN A 45 -2.33 -15.09 8.36
N ALA A 46 -2.58 -14.70 7.10
CA ALA A 46 -2.26 -15.53 5.94
C ALA A 46 -0.76 -15.83 5.88
N ILE A 47 0.08 -14.80 5.97
CA ILE A 47 1.53 -14.96 5.94
C ILE A 47 2.05 -15.78 7.12
N MET A 48 1.55 -15.50 8.34
CA MET A 48 1.98 -16.20 9.55
C MET A 48 1.58 -17.69 9.57
N ASN A 49 0.58 -18.08 8.78
CA ASN A 49 0.16 -19.48 8.62
C ASN A 49 0.69 -20.14 7.34
N GLY A 50 1.70 -19.56 6.70
CA GLY A 50 2.39 -20.15 5.55
C GLY A 50 1.65 -20.00 4.22
N TYR A 51 0.61 -19.18 4.17
CA TYR A 51 -0.05 -18.79 2.93
C TYR A 51 0.61 -17.54 2.35
N THR A 52 0.20 -17.19 1.13
CA THR A 52 0.63 -15.99 0.43
C THR A 52 -0.61 -15.27 -0.09
N VAL A 53 -0.45 -13.99 -0.48
CA VAL A 53 -1.58 -13.11 -0.80
C VAL A 53 -1.41 -12.55 -2.21
N ALA A 54 -2.36 -12.84 -3.10
CA ALA A 54 -2.48 -12.10 -4.34
C ALA A 54 -2.98 -10.69 -4.01
N TRP A 55 -2.24 -9.66 -4.44
CA TRP A 55 -2.39 -8.29 -3.97
C TRP A 55 -2.57 -7.33 -5.14
N ALA A 56 -3.74 -6.71 -5.24
CA ALA A 56 -4.02 -5.63 -6.18
C ALA A 56 -3.85 -4.28 -5.48
N SER A 57 -3.06 -3.38 -6.05
CA SER A 57 -2.74 -2.09 -5.45
C SER A 57 -2.53 -1.02 -6.52
N ASP A 58 -2.81 0.23 -6.14
CA ASP A 58 -2.28 1.39 -6.86
C ASP A 58 -0.78 1.51 -6.57
N VAL A 59 0.05 1.63 -7.62
CA VAL A 59 1.51 1.83 -7.50
C VAL A 59 1.98 3.12 -8.17
N SER A 60 1.07 3.99 -8.57
CA SER A 60 1.30 5.29 -9.23
C SER A 60 1.70 6.40 -8.25
N GLU A 61 2.41 6.02 -7.18
CA GLU A 61 2.71 6.87 -6.03
C GLU A 61 4.18 7.26 -5.99
N GLY A 62 4.48 8.50 -5.58
CA GLY A 62 5.86 8.93 -5.34
C GLY A 62 6.58 8.12 -4.24
N GLY A 63 5.79 7.43 -3.40
CA GLY A 63 6.26 6.50 -2.39
C GLY A 63 6.59 5.10 -2.92
N PHE A 64 6.19 4.74 -4.14
CA PHE A 64 6.51 3.46 -4.79
C PHE A 64 7.79 3.62 -5.63
N SER A 65 8.94 3.36 -5.02
CA SER A 65 10.26 3.65 -5.59
C SER A 65 10.83 2.51 -6.42
N ARG A 66 11.65 2.86 -7.43
CA ARG A 66 12.50 1.90 -8.17
C ARG A 66 13.59 1.26 -7.31
N GLN A 67 13.81 1.77 -6.10
CA GLN A 67 14.68 1.15 -5.10
C GLN A 67 14.05 -0.05 -4.38
N GLY A 68 12.90 -0.54 -4.84
CA GLY A 68 12.26 -1.71 -4.24
C GLY A 68 11.58 -1.41 -2.91
N ILE A 69 11.22 -0.16 -2.64
CA ILE A 69 10.56 0.28 -1.40
C ILE A 69 9.24 0.97 -1.76
N ALA A 70 8.17 0.63 -1.05
CA ALA A 70 6.86 1.29 -1.15
C ALA A 70 6.42 1.80 0.23
N ILE A 71 6.28 3.11 0.38
CA ILE A 71 5.89 3.77 1.63
C ILE A 71 4.88 4.90 1.39
N VAL A 72 4.22 5.40 2.43
CA VAL A 72 3.36 6.60 2.38
C VAL A 72 3.97 7.69 3.26
N PRO A 73 4.97 8.44 2.77
CA PRO A 73 5.62 9.45 3.58
C PRO A 73 4.64 10.55 4.01
N ASP A 74 4.83 11.07 5.21
CA ASP A 74 4.11 12.25 5.69
C ASP A 74 4.87 13.52 5.28
N GLU A 75 4.37 14.23 4.26
CA GLU A 75 4.94 15.48 3.79
C GLU A 75 4.87 16.66 4.78
N ASN A 76 4.11 16.49 5.87
CA ASN A 76 3.97 17.48 6.94
C ASN A 76 4.76 17.09 8.20
N ALA A 77 5.34 15.89 8.27
CA ALA A 77 6.18 15.47 9.37
C ALA A 77 7.49 16.25 9.39
N ALA A 78 7.80 16.88 10.54
CA ALA A 78 9.01 17.68 10.72
C ALA A 78 10.28 16.82 10.62
N GLU A 79 10.18 15.54 10.95
CA GLU A 79 11.25 14.55 10.83
C GLU A 79 11.73 14.37 9.39
N ASN A 80 10.81 14.50 8.41
CA ASN A 80 11.12 14.34 6.99
C ASN A 80 11.80 15.58 6.38
N ALA A 81 11.68 16.75 7.03
CA ALA A 81 12.27 18.00 6.59
C ALA A 81 13.81 18.03 6.70
N GLY A 82 14.39 17.20 7.56
CA GLY A 82 15.81 17.20 7.87
C GLY A 82 16.25 18.45 8.65
N THR A 83 17.48 18.90 8.45
CA THR A 83 18.10 20.00 9.23
C THR A 83 17.67 21.40 8.82
N ASP A 84 17.05 21.59 7.65
CA ASP A 84 16.66 22.90 7.11
C ASP A 84 15.14 23.04 7.02
N GLN A 85 14.50 23.10 8.20
CA GLN A 85 13.04 23.24 8.33
C GLN A 85 12.52 24.56 7.75
N ALA A 86 13.32 25.63 7.79
CA ALA A 86 12.93 26.93 7.25
C ALA A 86 12.75 26.88 5.73
N LYS A 87 13.66 26.20 5.03
CA LYS A 87 13.52 25.94 3.60
C LYS A 87 12.34 25.01 3.31
N TRP A 88 12.14 23.97 4.12
CA TRP A 88 11.03 23.02 3.98
C TRP A 88 9.65 23.67 4.01
N LEU A 89 9.42 24.58 4.97
CA LEU A 89 8.15 25.30 5.11
C LEU A 89 7.87 26.26 3.94
N GLY A 90 8.91 26.71 3.23
CA GLY A 90 8.79 27.56 2.06
C GLY A 90 8.52 26.80 0.75
N LEU A 91 8.65 25.48 0.72
CA LEU A 91 8.45 24.68 -0.48
C LEU A 91 6.96 24.47 -0.78
N SER A 92 6.62 24.54 -2.07
CA SER A 92 5.31 24.09 -2.53
C SER A 92 5.11 22.61 -2.21
N GLU A 93 3.85 22.18 -2.11
CA GLU A 93 3.51 20.78 -1.85
C GLU A 93 4.15 19.84 -2.90
N ARG A 94 4.15 20.25 -4.17
CA ARG A 94 4.79 19.51 -5.26
C ARG A 94 6.30 19.34 -5.04
N GLU A 95 6.99 20.37 -4.60
CA GLU A 95 8.42 20.31 -4.31
C GLU A 95 8.72 19.45 -3.09
N ARG A 96 7.88 19.53 -2.04
CA ARG A 96 7.99 18.64 -0.88
C ARG A 96 7.82 17.18 -1.27
N ARG A 97 6.78 16.85 -2.05
CA ARG A 97 6.54 15.50 -2.56
C ARG A 97 7.70 14.99 -3.43
N SER A 98 8.19 15.82 -4.35
CA SER A 98 9.34 15.47 -5.21
C SER A 98 10.61 15.21 -4.40
N THR A 99 10.89 16.07 -3.41
CA THR A 99 12.04 15.92 -2.51
C THR A 99 11.96 14.62 -1.70
N ILE A 100 10.77 14.33 -1.16
CA ILE A 100 10.50 13.09 -0.42
C ILE A 100 10.67 11.87 -1.31
N ALA A 101 10.10 11.88 -2.52
CA ALA A 101 10.21 10.76 -3.46
C ALA A 101 11.67 10.39 -3.75
N GLY A 102 12.55 11.40 -3.86
CA GLY A 102 13.99 11.20 -4.02
C GLY A 102 14.70 10.54 -2.83
N LYS A 103 14.10 10.58 -1.64
CA LYS A 103 14.65 9.98 -0.41
C LYS A 103 14.14 8.56 -0.16
N VAL A 104 13.10 8.12 -0.89
CA VAL A 104 12.49 6.80 -0.68
C VAL A 104 13.47 5.69 -1.04
N GLY A 105 13.83 4.89 -0.03
CA GLY A 105 14.78 3.80 -0.12
C GLY A 105 16.23 4.16 0.21
N SER A 106 16.52 5.44 0.48
CA SER A 106 17.81 5.89 1.04
C SER A 106 17.71 6.35 2.49
N GLU A 107 16.55 6.86 2.90
CA GLU A 107 16.29 7.34 4.26
C GLU A 107 15.05 6.64 4.84
N VAL A 108 15.02 6.49 6.17
CA VAL A 108 13.79 6.11 6.88
C VAL A 108 12.95 7.36 7.06
N LEU A 109 11.77 7.37 6.44
CA LEU A 109 10.84 8.49 6.48
C LEU A 109 9.68 8.18 7.40
N LYS A 110 9.19 9.22 8.10
CA LYS A 110 7.94 9.15 8.84
C LYS A 110 6.78 8.97 7.85
N GLU A 111 5.93 8.00 8.11
CA GLU A 111 4.75 7.70 7.29
C GLU A 111 3.46 8.26 7.90
N LYS A 112 2.47 8.46 7.02
CA LYS A 112 1.10 8.84 7.43
C LYS A 112 0.45 7.72 8.22
N ASN A 113 -0.31 8.09 9.26
CA ASN A 113 -1.22 7.15 9.92
C ASN A 113 -2.52 7.06 9.12
N ILE A 114 -2.78 5.91 8.49
CA ILE A 114 -3.86 5.75 7.51
C ILE A 114 -5.16 5.35 8.20
N THR A 115 -6.21 6.16 8.06
CA THR A 115 -7.56 5.85 8.54
C THR A 115 -8.44 5.25 7.45
N GLN A 116 -9.57 4.66 7.83
CA GLN A 116 -10.58 4.16 6.88
C GLN A 116 -11.11 5.28 5.98
N GLU A 117 -11.32 6.47 6.52
CA GLU A 117 -11.85 7.63 5.80
C GLU A 117 -10.83 8.17 4.79
N MET A 118 -9.55 8.21 5.16
CA MET A 118 -8.48 8.60 4.23
C MET A 118 -8.46 7.65 3.03
N ARG A 119 -8.54 6.34 3.30
CA ARG A 119 -8.58 5.30 2.28
C ARG A 119 -9.80 5.43 1.36
N GLN A 120 -10.99 5.66 1.92
CA GLN A 120 -12.19 5.87 1.12
C GLN A 120 -12.06 7.10 0.21
N LEU A 121 -11.62 8.22 0.78
CA LEU A 121 -11.47 9.47 0.04
C LEU A 121 -10.52 9.31 -1.16
N ALA A 122 -9.43 8.56 -0.98
CA ALA A 122 -8.46 8.31 -2.04
C ALA A 122 -9.03 7.48 -3.21
N TYR A 123 -9.92 6.53 -2.91
CA TYR A 123 -10.65 5.80 -3.95
C TYR A 123 -11.65 6.71 -4.67
N ASP A 124 -12.48 7.44 -3.90
CA ASP A 124 -13.52 8.32 -4.43
C ASP A 124 -12.98 9.45 -5.31
N ASN A 125 -11.76 9.93 -5.03
CA ASN A 125 -11.13 11.04 -5.74
C ASN A 125 -10.07 10.60 -6.77
N TYR A 126 -10.00 9.30 -7.09
CA TYR A 126 -9.06 8.72 -8.05
C TYR A 126 -7.57 8.88 -7.72
N GLN A 127 -7.22 9.07 -6.44
CA GLN A 127 -5.83 8.91 -5.97
C GLN A 127 -5.49 7.44 -5.70
N THR A 128 -6.46 6.52 -5.75
CA THR A 128 -6.25 5.08 -5.66
C THR A 128 -7.15 4.42 -6.69
N THR A 129 -6.51 3.90 -7.72
CA THR A 129 -7.13 3.34 -8.91
C THR A 129 -6.53 1.96 -9.21
N ASP A 130 -7.16 1.23 -10.13
CA ASP A 130 -6.74 -0.13 -10.47
C ASP A 130 -5.55 -0.07 -11.41
N ASP A 131 -4.38 -0.45 -10.89
CA ASP A 131 -3.08 -0.21 -11.53
C ASP A 131 -2.28 -1.50 -11.71
N HIS A 132 -2.08 -2.27 -10.62
CA HIS A 132 -1.13 -3.38 -10.68
C HIS A 132 -1.43 -4.55 -9.72
N GLY A 133 -1.20 -5.77 -10.23
CA GLY A 133 -1.28 -7.01 -9.47
C GLY A 133 0.10 -7.56 -9.11
N MET A 134 0.31 -7.84 -7.82
CA MET A 134 1.54 -8.38 -7.25
C MET A 134 1.25 -9.50 -6.25
N HIS A 135 2.29 -10.01 -5.58
CA HIS A 135 2.17 -11.15 -4.66
C HIS A 135 2.92 -10.88 -3.36
N ILE A 136 2.20 -10.74 -2.24
CA ILE A 136 2.80 -10.67 -0.90
C ILE A 136 3.08 -12.09 -0.41
N TYR A 137 4.29 -12.34 0.08
CA TYR A 137 4.73 -13.68 0.48
C TYR A 137 5.50 -13.74 1.80
N GLY A 138 5.67 -12.61 2.49
CA GLY A 138 6.41 -12.56 3.74
C GLY A 138 6.30 -11.22 4.45
N ILE A 139 6.84 -11.18 5.66
CA ILE A 139 6.96 -9.97 6.48
C ILE A 139 8.45 -9.78 6.80
N ALA A 140 8.92 -8.54 6.74
CA ALA A 140 10.25 -8.11 7.14
C ALA A 140 10.13 -6.88 8.06
N ASN A 141 11.20 -6.60 8.80
CA ASN A 141 11.31 -5.38 9.59
C ASN A 141 12.56 -4.61 9.18
N ASP A 142 12.49 -3.29 9.20
CA ASP A 142 13.68 -2.45 9.06
C ASP A 142 14.51 -2.41 10.36
N GLN A 143 15.60 -1.65 10.35
CA GLN A 143 16.50 -1.50 11.51
C GLN A 143 15.84 -0.83 12.73
N ASN A 144 14.70 -0.17 12.55
CA ASN A 144 13.93 0.50 13.59
C ASN A 144 12.71 -0.34 14.05
N GLY A 145 12.51 -1.53 13.47
CA GLY A 145 11.38 -2.40 13.76
C GLY A 145 10.09 -2.05 13.01
N ASN A 146 10.14 -1.18 12.00
CA ASN A 146 8.96 -0.89 11.18
C ASN A 146 8.65 -2.09 10.28
N LYS A 147 7.36 -2.48 10.23
CA LYS A 147 6.87 -3.65 9.48
C LYS A 147 6.75 -3.35 7.98
N TYR A 148 7.27 -4.26 7.18
CA TYR A 148 7.14 -4.29 5.73
C TYR A 148 6.64 -5.66 5.25
N TYR A 149 5.86 -5.68 4.19
CA TYR A 149 5.49 -6.87 3.44
C TYR A 149 6.49 -7.11 2.32
N LEU A 150 6.94 -8.36 2.16
CA LEU A 150 7.74 -8.80 1.04
C LEU A 150 6.83 -9.04 -0.17
N VAL A 151 7.06 -8.28 -1.24
CA VAL A 151 6.25 -8.28 -2.44
C VAL A 151 7.07 -8.80 -3.61
N LYS A 152 6.62 -9.89 -4.22
CA LYS A 152 7.15 -10.34 -5.50
C LYS A 152 6.46 -9.58 -6.62
N ASN A 153 7.24 -8.82 -7.37
CA ASN A 153 6.77 -8.09 -8.54
C ASN A 153 6.94 -8.94 -9.82
N SER A 154 6.38 -8.48 -10.94
CA SER A 154 6.40 -9.16 -12.25
C SER A 154 7.24 -8.43 -13.31
N TRP A 155 8.05 -7.44 -12.91
CA TRP A 155 8.90 -6.64 -13.81
C TRP A 155 10.31 -7.22 -14.02
N GLY A 156 10.50 -8.53 -13.78
CA GLY A 156 11.81 -9.19 -13.83
C GLY A 156 12.71 -8.82 -12.66
N LYS A 157 14.01 -9.16 -12.76
CA LYS A 157 15.03 -8.92 -11.71
C LYS A 157 15.50 -7.46 -11.69
N THR A 158 14.59 -6.55 -11.38
CA THR A 158 14.84 -5.11 -11.35
C THR A 158 15.13 -4.61 -9.93
N GLY A 159 15.82 -3.47 -9.84
CA GLY A 159 16.14 -2.84 -8.56
C GLY A 159 17.16 -3.62 -7.73
N PRO A 160 17.44 -3.15 -6.50
CA PRO A 160 18.46 -3.72 -5.63
C PRO A 160 18.11 -5.09 -5.02
N TYR A 161 16.86 -5.53 -5.14
CA TYR A 161 16.34 -6.76 -4.51
C TYR A 161 15.81 -7.77 -5.53
N ASP A 162 16.43 -7.84 -6.73
CA ASP A 162 16.12 -8.85 -7.76
C ASP A 162 14.63 -8.98 -8.11
N GLY A 163 13.90 -7.86 -8.19
CA GLY A 163 12.47 -7.82 -8.51
C GLY A 163 11.54 -7.92 -7.30
N VAL A 164 12.07 -7.89 -6.08
CA VAL A 164 11.30 -7.84 -4.83
C VAL A 164 11.13 -6.39 -4.36
N TRP A 165 9.95 -6.09 -3.83
CA TRP A 165 9.63 -4.85 -3.14
C TRP A 165 9.37 -5.10 -1.66
N TYR A 166 9.69 -4.12 -0.84
CA TYR A 166 9.28 -4.01 0.56
C TYR A 166 8.21 -2.93 0.64
N ALA A 167 6.96 -3.32 0.90
CA ALA A 167 5.85 -2.39 1.04
C ALA A 167 5.51 -2.21 2.52
N SER A 168 5.56 -0.98 3.04
CA SER A 168 5.22 -0.73 4.44
C SER A 168 3.77 -1.09 4.73
N GLU A 169 3.49 -1.31 6.02
CA GLU A 169 2.12 -1.48 6.48
C GLU A 169 1.21 -0.31 6.09
N ALA A 170 1.71 0.94 6.17
CA ALA A 170 0.95 2.11 5.77
C ALA A 170 0.63 2.10 4.25
N PHE A 171 1.59 1.70 3.41
CA PHE A 171 1.35 1.60 1.97
C PHE A 171 0.32 0.54 1.62
N VAL A 172 0.48 -0.68 2.14
CA VAL A 172 -0.49 -1.76 1.89
C VAL A 172 -1.87 -1.37 2.41
N ARG A 173 -1.96 -0.80 3.61
CA ARG A 173 -3.21 -0.33 4.20
C ARG A 173 -3.93 0.71 3.33
N TYR A 174 -3.17 1.65 2.76
CA TYR A 174 -3.74 2.76 2.00
C TYR A 174 -4.07 2.41 0.56
N LYS A 175 -3.17 1.69 -0.14
CA LYS A 175 -3.20 1.55 -1.60
C LYS A 175 -3.68 0.21 -2.13
N THR A 176 -3.88 -0.79 -1.26
CA THR A 176 -4.57 -2.03 -1.65
C THR A 176 -5.95 -1.73 -2.21
N LEU A 177 -6.35 -2.33 -3.31
CA LEU A 177 -7.76 -2.35 -3.75
C LEU A 177 -8.46 -3.61 -3.31
N SER A 178 -7.81 -4.75 -3.53
CA SER A 178 -8.29 -6.05 -3.09
C SER A 178 -7.14 -7.02 -2.85
N ILE A 179 -7.42 -8.04 -2.07
CA ILE A 179 -6.54 -9.20 -1.89
C ILE A 179 -7.31 -10.48 -2.20
N VAL A 180 -6.59 -11.50 -2.65
CA VAL A 180 -7.13 -12.85 -2.79
C VAL A 180 -6.28 -13.81 -1.97
N ILE A 181 -6.93 -14.57 -1.11
CA ILE A 181 -6.31 -15.57 -0.22
C ILE A 181 -7.05 -16.90 -0.28
N HIS A 182 -6.39 -17.97 0.18
CA HIS A 182 -7.05 -19.23 0.48
C HIS A 182 -7.91 -19.08 1.76
N LYS A 183 -9.06 -19.74 1.79
CA LYS A 183 -9.98 -19.76 2.94
C LYS A 183 -9.49 -20.58 4.11
#